data_AF-A0A9C7WH85-F1
#
_entry.id   AF-A0A9C7WH85-F1
#
_cell.length_a   1.000
_cell.length_b   1.000
_cell.length_c   1.000
_cell.angle_alpha   90.00
_cell.angle_beta   90.00
_cell.angle_gamma   90.00
#
_symmetry.space_group_name_H-M   'P 1'
#
loop_
_entity.id
_entity.type
_entity.pdbx_description
1 polymer ?
#
loop_
_entity_poly.entity_id
_entity_poly.type
_entity_poly.pdbx_seq_one_letter_code
_entity_poly.pdbx_strand_id
1 'polypeptide(L)'
;MDKIVIHGAREHNLKNISLEIPRNKLVVITGISGSGKSSLAFDTIYAEGQRRYVESLSAYARQFLKLMEKPDVDYIEGLSPAVSIEQRTAGHNPRSTVATTTEIYDYLRLLFAR
;
A
#
# COMPACT_ATOMS: atom_id res chain seq x y z
N MET A 1 -7.53 -18.02 7.75
CA MET A 1 -8.25 -16.75 8.01
C MET A 1 -8.65 -16.18 6.68
N ASP A 2 -9.96 -16.14 6.42
CA ASP A 2 -10.51 -15.85 5.09
C ASP A 2 -11.03 -14.40 4.97
N LYS A 3 -10.74 -13.58 5.99
CA LYS A 3 -11.14 -12.18 6.09
C LYS A 3 -10.03 -11.30 6.67
N ILE A 4 -10.06 -10.02 6.32
CA ILE A 4 -9.37 -8.93 6.98
C ILE A 4 -10.38 -8.30 7.93
N VAL A 5 -10.05 -8.21 9.21
CA VAL A 5 -10.94 -7.67 10.25
C VAL A 5 -10.36 -6.34 10.70
N ILE A 6 -11.18 -5.29 10.69
CA ILE A 6 -10.80 -3.94 11.11
C ILE A 6 -11.75 -3.50 12.22
N HIS A 7 -11.19 -3.05 13.33
CA HIS A 7 -11.94 -2.49 14.45
C HIS A 7 -11.45 -1.09 14.79
N GLY A 8 -12.41 -0.17 14.89
CA GLY A 8 -12.19 1.19 15.36
C GLY A 8 -11.28 2.04 14.49
N ALA A 9 -11.41 1.98 13.16
CA ALA A 9 -10.65 2.85 12.27
C ALA A 9 -11.16 4.31 12.36
N ARG A 10 -10.23 5.23 12.63
CA ARG A 10 -10.47 6.65 12.90
C ARG A 10 -9.59 7.60 12.08
N GLU A 11 -8.80 7.05 11.15
CA GLU A 11 -7.93 7.84 10.29
C GLU A 11 -8.71 8.96 9.56
N HIS A 12 -8.18 10.18 9.63
CA HIS A 12 -8.82 11.39 9.11
C HIS A 12 -10.27 11.61 9.61
N ASN A 13 -11.26 11.37 8.74
CA ASN A 13 -12.67 11.61 9.02
C ASN A 13 -13.46 10.34 9.28
N LEU A 14 -12.79 9.18 9.38
CA LEU A 14 -13.43 7.91 9.73
C LEU A 14 -14.02 7.99 11.14
N LYS A 15 -15.23 7.42 11.31
CA LYS A 15 -16.03 7.56 12.53
C LYS A 15 -16.00 6.28 13.37
N ASN A 16 -14.80 5.86 13.77
CA ASN A 16 -14.57 4.66 14.57
C ASN A 16 -15.21 3.40 13.95
N ILE A 17 -14.98 3.22 12.65
CA ILE A 17 -15.67 2.19 11.88
C ILE A 17 -15.06 0.80 12.12
N SER A 18 -15.92 -0.22 12.13
CA SER A 18 -15.50 -1.61 12.18
C SER A 18 -16.13 -2.37 11.02
N LEU A 19 -15.33 -3.19 10.32
CA LEU A 19 -15.78 -3.93 9.15
C LEU A 19 -14.92 -5.17 8.88
N GLU A 20 -15.47 -6.09 8.11
CA GLU A 20 -14.77 -7.28 7.63
C GLU A 20 -14.69 -7.27 6.11
N ILE A 21 -13.50 -7.52 5.57
CA ILE A 21 -13.24 -7.59 4.13
C ILE A 21 -12.89 -9.04 3.76
N PRO A 22 -13.57 -9.68 2.82
CA PRO A 22 -13.23 -11.03 2.40
C PRO A 22 -11.86 -11.06 1.70
N ARG A 23 -11.00 -12.00 2.08
CA ARG A 23 -9.69 -12.20 1.43
C ARG A 23 -9.83 -12.93 0.11
N ASN A 24 -8.83 -12.76 -0.76
CA ASN A 24 -8.76 -13.42 -2.07
C ASN A 24 -9.98 -13.08 -2.96
N LYS A 25 -10.53 -11.89 -2.80
CA LYS A 25 -11.63 -11.35 -3.59
C LYS A 25 -11.26 -9.98 -4.12
N LEU A 26 -11.84 -9.62 -5.27
CA LEU A 26 -11.86 -8.26 -5.73
C LEU A 26 -12.90 -7.49 -4.89
N VAL A 27 -12.44 -6.63 -4.00
CA VAL A 27 -13.30 -5.79 -3.16
C VAL A 27 -13.23 -4.36 -3.64
N VAL A 28 -14.41 -3.76 -3.83
CA VAL A 28 -14.54 -2.37 -4.29
C VAL A 28 -15.07 -1.52 -3.14
N ILE A 29 -14.31 -0.49 -2.76
CA ILE A 29 -14.76 0.53 -1.79
C ILE A 29 -15.35 1.69 -2.59
N THR A 30 -16.64 1.96 -2.41
CA THR A 30 -17.39 2.99 -3.14
C THR A 30 -18.04 3.99 -2.21
N GLY A 31 -18.50 5.13 -2.76
CA GLY A 31 -19.11 6.23 -2.01
C GLY A 31 -18.74 7.62 -2.56
N ILE A 32 -19.47 8.64 -2.14
CA ILE A 32 -19.28 10.05 -2.56
C ILE A 32 -17.86 10.56 -2.27
N SER A 33 -17.41 11.60 -2.98
CA SER A 33 -16.13 12.26 -2.65
C SER A 33 -16.10 12.70 -1.18
N GLY A 34 -14.94 12.56 -0.52
CA GLY A 34 -14.78 12.91 0.89
C GLY A 34 -15.38 11.93 1.92
N SER A 35 -16.03 10.83 1.50
CA SER A 35 -16.62 9.84 2.44
C SER A 35 -15.62 9.02 3.27
N GLY A 36 -14.31 9.21 3.08
CA GLY A 36 -13.27 8.45 3.80
C GLY A 36 -12.79 7.17 3.09
N LYS A 37 -13.13 6.98 1.80
CA LYS A 37 -12.67 5.81 1.01
C LYS A 37 -11.15 5.68 0.99
N SER A 38 -10.46 6.78 0.65
CA SER A 38 -9.00 6.81 0.60
C SER A 38 -8.40 6.65 1.99
N SER A 39 -9.01 7.28 3.01
CA SER A 39 -8.62 7.13 4.41
C SER A 39 -8.64 5.67 4.85
N LEU A 40 -9.69 4.93 4.48
CA LEU A 40 -9.78 3.50 4.80
C LEU A 40 -8.81 2.67 3.95
N ALA A 41 -8.78 2.86 2.63
CA ALA A 41 -8.02 2.01 1.72
C ALA A 41 -6.51 2.23 1.80
N PHE A 42 -6.08 3.48 1.71
CA PHE A 42 -4.67 3.87 1.62
C PHE A 42 -4.11 4.19 3.01
N ASP A 43 -4.75 5.13 3.72
CA ASP A 43 -4.18 5.68 4.95
C ASP A 43 -4.34 4.72 6.14
N THR A 44 -5.26 3.75 6.08
CA THR A 44 -5.44 2.72 7.12
C THR A 44 -4.95 1.34 6.67
N ILE A 45 -5.61 0.72 5.68
CA ILE A 45 -5.36 -0.70 5.32
C ILE A 45 -3.98 -0.87 4.70
N TYR A 46 -3.66 -0.09 3.66
CA TYR A 46 -2.36 -0.15 3.01
C TYR A 46 -1.23 0.28 3.95
N ALA A 47 -1.42 1.40 4.66
CA ALA A 47 -0.44 1.89 5.62
C ALA A 47 -0.07 0.82 6.66
N GLU A 48 -1.06 0.19 7.28
CA GLU A 48 -0.82 -0.86 8.28
C GLU A 48 -0.20 -2.12 7.66
N GLY A 49 -0.64 -2.53 6.47
CA GLY A 49 -0.10 -3.68 5.76
C GLY A 49 1.38 -3.52 5.39
N GLN A 50 1.77 -2.34 4.91
CA GLN A 50 3.16 -2.03 4.60
C GLN A 50 3.99 -1.84 5.89
N ARG A 51 3.44 -1.18 6.93
CA ARG A 51 4.12 -1.00 8.22
C ARG A 51 4.49 -2.35 8.85
N ARG A 52 3.55 -3.29 8.95
CA ARG A 52 3.80 -4.65 9.49
C ARG A 52 4.83 -5.42 8.67
N TYR A 53 4.81 -5.26 7.35
CA TYR A 53 5.81 -5.89 6.49
C TYR A 53 7.21 -5.35 6.78
N VAL A 54 7.37 -4.02 6.87
CA VAL A 54 8.64 -3.39 7.25
C VAL A 54 9.11 -3.81 8.65
N GLU A 55 8.19 -3.97 9.61
CA GLU A 55 8.51 -4.44 10.96
C GLU A 55 9.08 -5.86 10.99
N SER A 56 8.73 -6.69 10.00
CA SER A 56 9.25 -8.06 9.86
C SER A 56 10.66 -8.13 9.28
N LEU A 57 11.19 -7.02 8.76
CA LEU A 57 12.55 -6.94 8.21
C LEU A 57 13.60 -6.82 9.32
N SER A 58 14.86 -7.05 8.96
CA SER A 58 15.98 -7.00 9.90
C SER A 58 16.08 -5.64 10.60
N ALA A 59 16.59 -5.62 11.83
CA ALA A 59 16.81 -4.38 12.59
C ALA A 59 17.64 -3.34 11.81
N TYR A 60 18.59 -3.81 11.00
CA TYR A 60 19.37 -2.97 10.09
C TYR A 60 18.53 -2.37 8.96
N ALA A 61 17.71 -3.18 8.26
CA ALA A 61 16.86 -2.69 7.18
C ALA A 61 15.84 -1.65 7.66
N ARG A 62 15.34 -1.80 8.90
CA ARG A 62 14.42 -0.84 9.53
C ARG A 62 15.05 0.55 9.74
N GLN A 63 16.38 0.69 9.81
CA GLN A 63 17.03 2.00 9.95
C GLN A 63 17.00 2.85 8.67
N PHE A 64 16.94 2.21 7.50
CA PHE A 64 16.97 2.89 6.20
C PHE A 64 15.57 3.16 5.63
N LEU A 65 14.56 2.52 6.19
CA LEU A 65 13.18 2.71 5.79
C LEU A 65 12.56 3.79 6.67
N LYS A 66 11.88 4.76 6.06
CA LYS A 66 11.00 5.65 6.81
C LYS A 66 9.98 4.78 7.53
N LEU A 67 10.03 4.78 8.86
CA LEU A 67 8.96 4.23 9.68
C LEU A 67 7.68 4.96 9.28
N MET A 68 6.71 4.21 8.78
CA MET A 68 5.39 4.77 8.48
C MET A 68 4.67 5.01 9.79
N GLU A 69 3.96 6.14 9.85
CA GLU A 69 3.12 6.46 10.99
C GLU A 69 2.07 5.36 11.16
N LYS A 70 1.85 4.94 12.41
CA LYS A 70 0.83 3.93 12.70
C LYS A 70 -0.54 4.59 12.53
N PRO A 71 -1.43 4.06 11.68
CA PRO A 71 -2.76 4.64 11.50
C PRO A 71 -3.58 4.56 12.79
N ASP A 72 -4.51 5.49 12.96
CA ASP A 72 -5.43 5.50 14.11
C ASP A 72 -6.51 4.42 13.92
N VAL A 73 -6.21 3.23 14.44
CA VAL A 73 -7.08 2.05 14.44
C VAL A 73 -6.82 1.23 15.70
N ASP A 74 -7.89 0.69 16.31
CA ASP A 74 -7.74 -0.15 17.50
C ASP A 74 -7.08 -1.48 17.17
N TYR A 75 -7.56 -2.12 16.11
CA TYR A 75 -7.11 -3.44 15.74
C TYR A 75 -7.35 -3.75 14.27
N ILE A 76 -6.37 -4.38 13.63
CA ILE A 76 -6.53 -5.00 12.31
C ILE A 76 -5.90 -6.39 12.30
N GLU A 77 -6.58 -7.36 11.70
CA GLU A 77 -6.11 -8.74 11.53
C GLU A 77 -6.30 -9.22 10.09
N GLY A 78 -5.54 -10.25 9.70
CA GLY A 78 -5.68 -10.88 8.39
C GLY A 78 -5.06 -10.08 7.24
N LEU A 79 -4.39 -8.97 7.54
CA LEU A 79 -3.65 -8.14 6.59
C LEU A 79 -2.48 -8.92 5.97
N SER A 80 -2.34 -8.79 4.65
CA SER A 80 -1.16 -9.26 3.91
C SER A 80 -0.20 -8.07 3.70
N PRO A 81 1.08 -8.29 3.36
CA PRO A 81 1.92 -7.23 2.83
C PRO A 81 1.19 -6.51 1.71
N ALA A 82 1.07 -5.18 1.82
CA ALA A 82 0.24 -4.37 0.96
C ALA A 82 1.07 -3.58 -0.05
N VAL A 83 0.54 -3.40 -1.25
CA VAL A 83 1.12 -2.57 -2.32
C VAL A 83 0.03 -1.61 -2.79
N SER A 84 0.32 -0.32 -2.85
CA SER A 84 -0.58 0.66 -3.45
C SER A 84 -0.22 0.86 -4.92
N ILE A 85 -1.23 0.91 -5.77
CA ILE A 85 -1.10 1.30 -7.17
C ILE A 85 -1.96 2.55 -7.33
N GLU A 86 -1.29 3.70 -7.34
CA GLU A 86 -1.91 5.01 -7.42
C GLU A 86 -1.55 5.69 -8.73
N GLN A 87 -2.40 6.61 -9.18
CA GLN A 87 -2.06 7.53 -10.26
C GLN A 87 -1.15 8.65 -9.72
N ARG A 88 0.04 8.28 -9.22
CA ARG A 88 1.08 9.28 -8.96
C ARG A 88 1.80 9.55 -10.26
N THR A 89 1.90 10.82 -10.64
CA THR A 89 2.66 11.25 -11.81
C THR A 89 4.09 10.74 -11.65
N ALA A 90 4.53 9.85 -12.55
CA ALA A 90 5.92 9.43 -12.60
C ALA A 90 6.77 10.71 -12.75
N GLY A 91 7.81 10.85 -11.93
CA GLY A 91 8.67 12.03 -11.94
C GLY A 91 9.16 12.33 -13.36
N HIS A 92 9.09 13.60 -13.76
CA HIS A 92 9.47 14.00 -15.11
C HIS A 92 10.99 14.05 -15.23
N ASN A 93 11.60 12.92 -15.61
CA ASN A 93 13.01 12.84 -15.98
C ASN A 93 13.08 12.67 -17.51
N PRO A 94 13.75 13.57 -18.25
CA PRO A 94 13.82 13.47 -19.72
C PRO A 94 14.54 12.20 -20.22
N ARG A 95 15.27 11.50 -19.36
CA ARG A 95 15.90 10.20 -19.69
C ARG A 95 15.04 8.99 -19.33
N SER A 96 13.87 9.21 -18.70
CA SER A 96 12.94 8.14 -18.36
C SER A 96 12.00 7.88 -19.52
N THR A 97 11.92 6.62 -19.93
CA THR A 97 11.01 6.12 -20.96
C THR A 97 10.22 4.94 -20.39
N VAL A 98 9.18 4.49 -21.10
CA VAL A 98 8.44 3.27 -20.73
C VAL A 98 9.39 2.09 -20.54
N ALA A 99 10.38 1.93 -21.43
CA ALA A 99 11.32 0.81 -21.39
C ALA A 99 12.25 0.85 -20.16
N THR A 100 12.60 2.03 -19.66
CA THR A 100 13.41 2.15 -18.43
C THR A 100 12.57 1.96 -17.17
N THR A 101 11.29 2.36 -17.18
CA THR A 101 10.39 2.16 -16.03
C THR A 101 9.98 0.71 -15.84
N THR A 102 9.83 -0.05 -16.94
CA THR A 102 9.50 -1.47 -16.89
C THR A 102 10.73 -2.38 -16.86
N GLU A 103 11.93 -1.81 -16.76
CA GLU A 103 13.24 -2.52 -16.80
C GLU A 103 13.50 -3.30 -18.11
N ILE A 104 12.60 -3.27 -19.10
CA ILE A 104 12.78 -3.91 -20.42
C ILE A 104 14.07 -3.43 -21.09
N TYR A 105 14.41 -2.14 -20.95
CA TYR A 105 15.64 -1.60 -21.52
C TYR A 105 16.89 -2.30 -20.98
N ASP A 106 16.91 -2.70 -19.71
CA ASP A 106 18.06 -3.38 -19.10
C ASP A 106 18.22 -4.79 -19.68
N TYR A 107 17.12 -5.50 -19.91
CA TYR A 107 17.13 -6.78 -20.63
C TYR A 107 17.61 -6.62 -22.08
N LEU A 108 17.16 -5.58 -22.79
CA LEU A 108 17.62 -5.30 -24.15
C LEU A 108 19.12 -5.00 -24.19
N ARG A 109 19.65 -4.23 -23.23
CA ARG A 109 21.09 -3.96 -23.14
C ARG A 109 21.90 -5.24 -22.96
N LEU A 110 21.44 -6.16 -22.11
CA LEU A 110 22.09 -7.46 -21.95
C LEU A 110 22.00 -8.33 -23.21
N LEU A 111 20.87 -8.26 -23.92
CA LEU A 111 20.64 -9.00 -25.16
C LEU A 111 21.56 -8.54 -26.30
N PHE A 112 21.72 -7.23 -26.49
CA PHE A 112 22.52 -6.64 -27.58
C PHE A 112 24.01 -6.46 -27.25
N ALA A 113 24.40 -6.61 -25.97
CA ALA A 113 25.81 -6.60 -25.57
C ALA A 113 26.49 -7.98 -25.75
N ARG A 114 25.70 -9.03 -26.00
CA ARG A 114 26.17 -10.34 -26.46
C ARG A 114 26.27 -10.36 -27.98
#